data_AF-M5JKF7-F1
#
_entry.id   AF-M5JKF7-F1
#
_cell.length_a   1.000
_cell.length_b   1.000
_cell.length_c   1.000
_cell.angle_alpha   90.00
_cell.angle_beta   90.00
_cell.angle_gamma   90.00
#
_symmetry.space_group_name_H-M   'P 1'
#
loop_
_entity.id
_entity.type
_entity.pdbx_description
1 polymer ?
#
loop_
_entity_poly.entity_id
_entity_poly.type
_entity_poly.pdbx_seq_one_letter_code
_entity_poly.pdbx_strand_id
1 'polypeptide(L)'
;MAKAKWQVYGEITGPVIMIGFGSIGRGTLPLIERHFKFDKSRMVVIDPSEANRKILDDKGIRYLKEAITKENYKKVLGPLLKGTEGQPFVVNLSVDTGSLDLMRYAREHGALYIDTVVEPWLGFYFDEKADNASRTNYALRETVRAEKRKNPGGTTAVSCGANPGMVSWFVKKALVELATDLKLDFTEPAA
;
A
#
# COMPACT_ATOMS: atom_id res chain seq x y z
N MET A 1 -12.71 -26.43 7.21
CA MET A 1 -11.78 -25.29 7.42
C MET A 1 -12.07 -24.45 8.69
N ALA A 2 -13.16 -24.69 9.43
CA ALA A 2 -13.62 -23.84 10.54
C ALA A 2 -12.87 -23.97 11.90
N LYS A 3 -11.62 -24.46 11.93
CA LYS A 3 -10.86 -24.71 13.18
C LYS A 3 -9.47 -24.09 13.25
N ALA A 4 -9.00 -23.41 12.21
CA ALA A 4 -7.68 -22.77 12.26
C ALA A 4 -7.77 -21.45 13.04
N LYS A 5 -7.11 -21.38 14.21
CA LYS A 5 -6.80 -20.10 14.88
C LYS A 5 -5.62 -19.48 14.13
N TRP A 6 -5.88 -18.43 13.37
CA TRP A 6 -4.83 -17.66 12.69
C TRP A 6 -4.17 -16.68 13.66
N GLN A 7 -2.87 -16.45 13.51
CA GLN A 7 -2.16 -15.46 14.30
C GLN A 7 -2.68 -14.05 13.98
N VAL A 8 -3.04 -13.30 15.01
CA VAL A 8 -3.34 -11.86 14.92
C VAL A 8 -2.08 -11.10 15.30
N TYR A 9 -1.53 -10.31 14.38
CA TYR A 9 -0.24 -9.64 14.57
C TYR A 9 -0.35 -8.28 15.26
N GLY A 10 -1.53 -7.66 15.24
CA GLY A 10 -1.74 -6.35 15.85
C GLY A 10 -3.17 -5.85 15.72
N GLU A 11 -3.40 -4.66 16.25
CA GLU A 11 -4.68 -3.95 16.19
C GLU A 11 -4.53 -2.68 15.36
N ILE A 12 -5.39 -2.49 14.36
CA ILE A 12 -5.52 -1.24 13.61
C ILE A 12 -6.59 -0.41 14.33
N THR A 13 -6.16 0.69 14.93
CA THR A 13 -7.02 1.51 15.81
C THR A 13 -7.82 2.56 15.04
N GLY A 14 -7.33 3.01 13.88
CA GLY A 14 -8.03 3.93 12.99
C GLY A 14 -8.69 3.25 11.78
N PRO A 15 -9.18 4.04 10.81
CA PRO A 15 -9.82 3.50 9.62
C PRO A 15 -8.84 2.78 8.69
N VAL A 16 -9.32 1.72 8.07
CA VAL A 16 -8.62 0.98 7.01
C VAL A 16 -9.17 1.45 5.67
N ILE A 17 -8.36 2.16 4.89
CA ILE A 17 -8.77 2.76 3.62
C ILE A 17 -8.07 2.02 2.51
N MET A 18 -8.80 1.19 1.76
CA MET A 18 -8.27 0.46 0.62
C MET A 18 -8.62 1.20 -0.68
N ILE A 19 -7.60 1.55 -1.46
CA ILE A 19 -7.76 2.19 -2.76
C ILE A 19 -7.50 1.12 -3.82
N GLY A 20 -8.48 0.82 -4.66
CA GLY A 20 -8.44 -0.28 -5.62
C GLY A 20 -8.92 -1.61 -5.04
N PHE A 21 -9.83 -2.26 -5.77
CA PHE A 21 -10.44 -3.54 -5.43
C PHE A 21 -10.43 -4.52 -6.61
N GLY A 22 -9.31 -4.55 -7.32
CA GLY A 22 -8.99 -5.51 -8.37
C GLY A 22 -8.64 -6.90 -7.84
N SER A 23 -7.68 -7.58 -8.49
CA SER A 23 -7.21 -8.90 -8.04
C SER A 23 -6.55 -8.84 -6.66
N ILE A 24 -5.62 -7.91 -6.45
CA ILE A 24 -4.84 -7.82 -5.22
C ILE A 24 -5.69 -7.32 -4.05
N GLY A 25 -6.56 -6.33 -4.26
CA GLY A 25 -7.51 -5.88 -3.23
C GLY A 25 -8.39 -7.01 -2.69
N ARG A 26 -8.97 -7.81 -3.59
CA ARG A 26 -9.77 -8.99 -3.22
C ARG A 26 -8.97 -10.07 -2.51
N GLY A 27 -7.70 -10.29 -2.88
CA GLY A 27 -6.81 -11.22 -2.20
C GLY A 27 -6.32 -10.73 -0.84
N THR A 28 -6.17 -9.41 -0.67
CA THR A 28 -5.61 -8.78 0.52
C THR A 28 -6.66 -8.59 1.61
N LEU A 29 -7.89 -8.20 1.26
CA LEU A 29 -9.01 -8.03 2.20
C LEU A 29 -9.16 -9.20 3.19
N PRO A 30 -9.29 -10.47 2.76
CA PRO A 30 -9.46 -11.58 3.69
C PRO A 30 -8.22 -11.84 4.57
N LEU A 31 -7.03 -11.40 4.16
CA LEU A 31 -5.83 -11.47 4.99
C LEU A 31 -5.84 -10.39 6.07
N ILE A 32 -6.28 -9.17 5.74
CA ILE A 32 -6.47 -8.09 6.72
C ILE A 32 -7.50 -8.52 7.77
N GLU A 33 -8.67 -9.00 7.34
CA GLU A 33 -9.72 -9.51 8.24
C GLU A 33 -9.27 -10.67 9.13
N ARG A 34 -8.31 -11.47 8.65
CA ARG A 34 -7.81 -12.65 9.36
C ARG A 34 -6.72 -12.33 10.37
N HIS A 35 -5.84 -11.40 10.05
CA HIS A 35 -4.56 -11.22 10.75
C HIS A 35 -4.45 -9.93 11.56
N PHE A 36 -5.44 -9.03 11.47
CA PHE A 36 -5.52 -7.83 12.30
C PHE A 36 -6.84 -7.76 13.05
N LYS A 37 -6.78 -7.27 14.28
CA LYS A 37 -7.95 -6.80 14.99
C LYS A 37 -8.26 -5.38 14.51
N PHE A 38 -9.49 -5.12 14.08
CA PHE A 38 -9.97 -3.78 13.77
C PHE A 38 -11.49 -3.76 13.76
N ASP A 39 -12.07 -2.58 13.91
CA ASP A 39 -13.49 -2.37 13.74
C ASP A 39 -13.84 -2.31 12.25
N LYS A 40 -14.53 -3.34 11.75
CA LYS A 40 -14.90 -3.45 10.33
C LYS A 40 -15.75 -2.27 9.83
N SER A 41 -16.50 -1.60 10.71
CA SER A 41 -17.29 -0.43 10.32
C SER A 41 -16.41 0.77 9.89
N ARG A 42 -15.13 0.76 10.29
CA ARG A 42 -14.11 1.76 9.91
C ARG A 42 -13.39 1.40 8.61
N MET A 43 -13.71 0.27 7.98
CA MET A 43 -13.12 -0.10 6.70
C MET A 43 -13.88 0.51 5.52
N VAL A 44 -13.13 1.13 4.61
CA VAL A 44 -13.66 1.74 3.39
C VAL A 44 -12.84 1.27 2.20
N VAL A 45 -13.52 0.86 1.13
CA VAL A 45 -12.91 0.54 -0.16
C VAL A 45 -13.32 1.58 -1.19
N ILE A 46 -12.35 2.08 -1.96
CA ILE A 46 -12.55 3.09 -3.00
C ILE A 46 -12.12 2.48 -4.33
N ASP A 47 -13.05 2.37 -5.28
CA ASP A 47 -12.78 1.89 -6.64
C ASP A 47 -13.82 2.49 -7.60
N PRO A 48 -13.48 2.86 -8.84
CA PRO A 48 -14.48 3.32 -9.81
C PRO A 48 -15.37 2.19 -10.37
N SER A 49 -14.91 0.92 -10.31
CA SER A 49 -15.55 -0.24 -10.92
C SER A 49 -16.41 -1.03 -9.94
N GLU A 50 -17.69 -1.21 -10.27
CA GLU A 50 -18.61 -2.00 -9.46
C GLU A 50 -18.49 -3.51 -9.68
N ALA A 51 -17.62 -3.97 -10.58
CA ALA A 51 -17.51 -5.38 -10.96
C ALA A 51 -17.29 -6.32 -9.76
N ASN A 52 -16.59 -5.84 -8.73
CA ASN A 52 -16.27 -6.61 -7.51
C ASN A 52 -17.06 -6.15 -6.28
N ARG A 53 -17.96 -5.17 -6.42
CA ARG A 53 -18.66 -4.51 -5.30
C ARG A 53 -19.45 -5.50 -4.44
N LYS A 54 -20.07 -6.51 -5.06
CA LYS A 54 -20.87 -7.52 -4.36
C LYS A 54 -20.11 -8.21 -3.20
N ILE A 55 -18.81 -8.43 -3.34
CA ILE A 55 -17.97 -9.04 -2.29
C ILE A 55 -17.94 -8.16 -1.02
N LEU A 56 -17.97 -6.84 -1.19
CA LEU A 56 -17.97 -5.87 -0.10
C LEU A 56 -19.34 -5.75 0.54
N ASP A 57 -20.39 -5.69 -0.30
CA ASP A 57 -21.79 -5.62 0.16
C ASP A 57 -22.14 -6.86 1.01
N ASP A 58 -21.74 -8.07 0.57
CA ASP A 58 -21.95 -9.33 1.31
C ASP A 58 -21.21 -9.34 2.67
N LYS A 59 -20.22 -8.47 2.86
CA LYS A 59 -19.44 -8.31 4.10
C LYS A 59 -19.85 -7.07 4.91
N GLY A 60 -20.77 -6.24 4.41
CA GLY A 60 -21.13 -4.95 5.01
C GLY A 60 -20.00 -3.93 5.05
N ILE A 61 -19.03 -4.01 4.13
CA ILE A 61 -17.91 -3.07 4.04
C ILE A 61 -18.32 -1.85 3.21
N ARG A 62 -18.01 -0.65 3.71
CA ARG A 62 -18.33 0.60 3.00
C ARG A 62 -17.57 0.68 1.68
N TYR A 63 -18.30 1.01 0.62
CA TYR A 63 -17.75 1.19 -0.73
C TYR A 63 -17.99 2.61 -1.24
N LEU A 64 -16.95 3.23 -1.81
CA LEU A 64 -17.03 4.51 -2.50
C LEU A 64 -16.73 4.30 -3.98
N LYS A 65 -17.75 4.47 -4.83
CA LYS A 65 -17.61 4.36 -6.29
C LYS A 65 -16.96 5.61 -6.88
N GLU A 66 -15.66 5.75 -6.71
CA GLU A 66 -14.91 6.93 -7.13
C GLU A 66 -13.56 6.53 -7.71
N ALA A 67 -13.15 7.17 -8.81
CA ALA A 67 -11.77 7.15 -9.26
C ALA A 67 -10.97 8.18 -8.44
N ILE A 68 -9.84 7.79 -7.87
CA ILE A 68 -8.93 8.73 -7.23
C ILE A 68 -8.09 9.42 -8.30
N THR A 69 -8.17 10.75 -8.36
CA THR A 69 -7.45 11.59 -9.33
C THR A 69 -6.62 12.64 -8.62
N LYS A 70 -5.70 13.27 -9.36
CA LYS A 70 -4.85 14.36 -8.86
C LYS A 70 -5.68 15.54 -8.31
N GLU A 71 -6.85 15.78 -8.89
CA GLU A 71 -7.74 16.88 -8.55
C GLU A 71 -8.62 16.56 -7.33
N ASN A 72 -8.98 15.28 -7.12
CA ASN A 72 -9.98 14.91 -6.12
C ASN A 72 -9.42 14.21 -4.87
N TYR A 73 -8.19 13.67 -4.89
CA TYR A 73 -7.74 12.74 -3.85
C TYR A 73 -7.83 13.34 -2.44
N LYS A 74 -7.51 14.63 -2.27
CA LYS A 74 -7.64 15.32 -0.96
C LYS A 74 -9.09 15.47 -0.52
N LYS A 75 -10.00 15.73 -1.47
CA LYS A 75 -11.44 15.86 -1.19
C LYS A 75 -12.05 14.51 -0.80
N VAL A 76 -11.61 13.43 -1.44
CA VAL A 76 -12.12 12.07 -1.18
C VAL A 76 -11.50 11.47 0.08
N LEU A 77 -10.18 11.54 0.23
CA LEU A 77 -9.46 10.94 1.36
C LEU A 77 -9.49 11.80 2.62
N GLY A 78 -9.58 13.13 2.49
CA GLY A 78 -9.57 14.05 3.63
C GLY A 78 -10.62 13.72 4.70
N PRO A 79 -11.91 13.52 4.34
CA PRO A 79 -12.94 13.12 5.29
C PRO A 79 -12.71 11.74 5.93
N LEU A 80 -11.91 10.87 5.31
CA LEU A 80 -11.58 9.55 5.83
C LEU A 80 -10.34 9.55 6.75
N LEU A 81 -9.51 10.60 6.66
CA LEU A 81 -8.24 10.71 7.37
C LEU A 81 -8.24 11.79 8.47
N LYS A 82 -9.12 12.79 8.39
CA LYS A 82 -9.16 13.91 9.34
C LYS A 82 -10.00 13.59 10.58
N GLY A 83 -9.46 13.91 11.75
CA GLY A 83 -10.18 13.80 13.02
C GLY A 83 -10.58 12.36 13.38
N THR A 84 -9.90 11.37 12.79
CA THR A 84 -10.16 9.97 13.05
C THR A 84 -9.66 9.60 14.45
N GLU A 85 -10.42 8.78 15.16
CA GLU A 85 -9.91 8.10 16.34
C GLU A 85 -8.88 7.03 15.91
N GLY A 86 -7.74 6.96 16.59
CA GLY A 86 -6.67 6.00 16.28
C GLY A 86 -5.86 6.37 15.03
N GLN A 87 -4.93 5.48 14.67
CA GLN A 87 -4.04 5.69 13.52
C GLN A 87 -4.65 5.08 12.24
N PRO A 88 -4.92 5.88 11.20
CA PRO A 88 -5.42 5.34 9.93
C PRO A 88 -4.37 4.49 9.22
N PHE A 89 -4.84 3.58 8.37
CA PHE A 89 -3.99 2.78 7.50
C PHE A 89 -4.54 2.81 6.06
N VAL A 90 -3.79 3.46 5.17
CA VAL A 90 -4.05 3.49 3.73
C VAL A 90 -3.37 2.30 3.06
N VAL A 91 -4.16 1.46 2.41
CA VAL A 91 -3.73 0.28 1.64
C VAL A 91 -4.02 0.54 0.17
N ASN A 92 -3.02 1.02 -0.56
CA ASN A 92 -3.15 1.40 -1.96
C ASN A 92 -2.80 0.21 -2.88
N LEU A 93 -3.82 -0.32 -3.54
CA LEU A 93 -3.77 -1.46 -4.47
C LEU A 93 -4.42 -1.10 -5.81
N SER A 94 -4.39 0.18 -6.18
CA SER A 94 -4.96 0.71 -7.43
C SER A 94 -3.92 0.88 -8.54
N VAL A 95 -4.45 1.24 -9.71
CA VAL A 95 -3.72 1.78 -10.87
C VAL A 95 -4.11 3.24 -11.05
N ASP A 96 -3.39 3.97 -11.91
CA ASP A 96 -3.76 5.34 -12.34
C ASP A 96 -3.74 6.42 -11.23
N THR A 97 -3.21 6.08 -10.06
CA THR A 97 -3.15 6.94 -8.87
C THR A 97 -1.71 7.30 -8.52
N GLY A 98 -1.41 8.58 -8.27
CA GLY A 98 -0.06 9.03 -7.94
C GLY A 98 0.39 8.60 -6.54
N SER A 99 1.13 7.48 -6.43
CA SER A 99 1.61 6.90 -5.17
C SER A 99 2.32 7.90 -4.26
N LEU A 100 3.19 8.75 -4.83
CA LEU A 100 3.95 9.73 -4.03
C LEU A 100 3.03 10.78 -3.37
N ASP A 101 2.02 11.25 -4.09
CA ASP A 101 1.09 12.26 -3.55
C ASP A 101 0.17 11.65 -2.49
N LEU A 102 -0.30 10.41 -2.72
CA LEU A 102 -1.07 9.66 -1.73
C LEU A 102 -0.25 9.35 -0.47
N MET A 103 1.02 8.96 -0.64
CA MET A 103 1.97 8.73 0.46
C MET A 103 2.18 10.01 1.28
N ARG A 104 2.41 11.16 0.63
CA ARG A 104 2.55 12.45 1.31
C ARG A 104 1.29 12.81 2.09
N TYR A 105 0.13 12.59 1.51
CA TYR A 105 -1.14 12.95 2.13
C TYR A 105 -1.50 12.05 3.32
N ALA A 106 -1.23 10.74 3.20
CA ALA A 106 -1.34 9.81 4.31
C ALA A 106 -0.42 10.24 5.47
N ARG A 107 0.84 10.55 5.15
CA ARG A 107 1.83 11.04 6.12
C ARG A 107 1.39 12.35 6.80
N GLU A 108 0.85 13.31 6.07
CA GLU A 108 0.32 14.58 6.60
C GLU A 108 -0.74 14.35 7.69
N HIS A 109 -1.51 13.26 7.57
CA HIS A 109 -2.56 12.88 8.52
C HIS A 109 -2.10 11.81 9.52
N GLY A 110 -0.80 11.53 9.61
CA GLY A 110 -0.25 10.52 10.51
C GLY A 110 -0.65 9.08 10.19
N ALA A 111 -1.20 8.84 8.99
CA ALA A 111 -1.66 7.53 8.54
C ALA A 111 -0.51 6.66 8.05
N LEU A 112 -0.55 5.37 8.40
CA LEU A 112 0.30 4.36 7.76
C LEU A 112 -0.09 4.25 6.29
N TYR A 113 0.90 3.95 5.43
CA TYR A 113 0.68 3.79 4.01
C TYR A 113 1.42 2.58 3.46
N ILE A 114 0.75 1.79 2.63
CA ILE A 114 1.39 0.72 1.85
C ILE A 114 0.86 0.71 0.42
N ASP A 115 1.75 0.55 -0.54
CA ASP A 115 1.41 0.21 -1.94
C ASP A 115 2.27 -0.95 -2.46
N THR A 116 2.04 -1.37 -3.70
CA THR A 116 2.85 -2.41 -4.37
C THR A 116 3.66 -1.89 -5.56
N VAL A 117 3.60 -0.58 -5.82
CA VAL A 117 4.17 0.07 -7.01
C VAL A 117 4.31 1.57 -6.77
N VAL A 118 5.31 2.20 -7.38
CA VAL A 118 5.37 3.66 -7.49
C VAL A 118 4.59 4.06 -8.73
N GLU A 119 3.27 4.21 -8.57
CA GLU A 119 2.34 4.51 -9.65
C GLU A 119 2.27 6.03 -9.91
N PRO A 120 2.27 6.48 -11.17
CA PRO A 120 2.01 7.86 -11.53
C PRO A 120 0.50 8.14 -11.65
N TRP A 121 0.13 9.41 -11.72
CA TRP A 121 -1.24 9.79 -12.10
C TRP A 121 -1.54 9.36 -13.55
N LEU A 122 -2.82 9.03 -13.81
CA LEU A 122 -3.35 8.79 -15.16
C LEU A 122 -2.85 9.85 -16.16
N GLY A 123 -2.48 9.42 -17.36
CA GLY A 123 -1.87 10.29 -18.38
C GLY A 123 -0.39 10.03 -18.58
N PHE A 124 0.33 9.74 -17.50
CA PHE A 124 1.79 9.67 -17.53
C PHE A 124 2.34 8.61 -18.48
N TYR A 125 1.78 7.39 -18.47
CA TYR A 125 2.34 6.28 -19.24
C TYR A 125 2.19 6.42 -20.75
N PHE A 126 1.27 7.28 -21.21
CA PHE A 126 0.95 7.50 -22.62
C PHE A 126 1.14 8.96 -23.04
N ASP A 127 1.91 9.74 -22.27
CA ASP A 127 2.34 11.08 -22.67
C ASP A 127 3.37 10.97 -23.81
N GLU A 128 2.92 11.22 -25.04
CA GLU A 128 3.76 11.21 -26.25
C GLU A 128 4.83 12.31 -26.27
N LYS A 129 4.68 13.34 -25.41
CA LYS A 129 5.63 14.45 -25.31
C LYS A 129 6.71 14.20 -24.26
N ALA A 130 6.52 13.21 -23.38
CA ALA A 130 7.50 12.86 -22.37
C ALA A 130 8.69 12.13 -22.98
N ASP A 131 9.90 12.50 -22.55
CA ASP A 131 11.11 11.80 -22.95
C ASP A 131 11.14 10.37 -22.38
N ASN A 132 11.87 9.47 -23.04
CA ASN A 132 11.92 8.06 -22.62
C ASN A 132 12.50 7.89 -21.20
N ALA A 133 13.42 8.75 -20.76
CA ALA A 133 14.06 8.61 -19.45
C ALA A 133 13.10 8.97 -18.31
N SER A 134 12.26 9.99 -18.49
CA SER A 134 11.26 10.37 -17.49
C SER A 134 10.19 9.30 -17.28
N ARG A 135 9.90 8.46 -18.29
CA ARG A 135 8.90 7.37 -18.22
C ARG A 135 9.39 6.10 -17.51
N THR A 136 10.63 6.08 -17.01
CA THR A 136 11.21 4.89 -16.37
C THR A 136 10.76 4.71 -14.93
N ASN A 137 10.67 3.47 -14.46
CA ASN A 137 10.52 3.16 -13.04
C ASN A 137 11.69 3.70 -12.19
N TYR A 138 12.87 3.89 -12.80
CA TYR A 138 14.00 4.56 -12.13
C TYR A 138 13.65 6.01 -11.79
N ALA A 139 13.14 6.79 -12.76
CA ALA A 139 12.74 8.17 -12.54
C ALA A 139 11.64 8.27 -11.48
N LEU A 140 10.60 7.43 -11.57
CA LEU A 140 9.53 7.35 -10.57
C LEU A 140 10.08 7.04 -9.18
N ARG A 141 10.96 6.03 -9.05
CA ARG A 141 11.61 5.69 -7.77
C ARG A 141 12.43 6.86 -7.22
N GLU A 142 13.15 7.61 -8.05
CA GLU A 142 13.94 8.74 -7.58
C GLU A 142 13.09 9.87 -7.02
N THR A 143 11.83 10.02 -7.43
CA THR A 143 10.90 10.97 -6.79
C THR A 143 10.65 10.61 -5.31
N VAL A 144 10.40 9.33 -5.02
CA VAL A 144 10.19 8.82 -3.65
C VAL A 144 11.48 8.89 -2.84
N ARG A 145 12.64 8.59 -3.46
CA ARG A 145 13.95 8.73 -2.81
C ARG A 145 14.26 10.18 -2.45
N ALA A 146 13.95 11.13 -3.34
CA ALA A 146 14.11 12.55 -3.08
C ALA A 146 13.20 13.01 -1.95
N GLU A 147 11.95 12.53 -1.92
CA GLU A 147 11.01 12.80 -0.81
C GLU A 147 11.57 12.31 0.53
N LYS A 148 12.03 11.05 0.59
CA LYS A 148 12.63 10.49 1.82
C LYS A 148 13.85 11.30 2.28
N ARG A 149 14.70 11.76 1.36
CA ARG A 149 15.88 12.60 1.69
C ARG A 149 15.48 13.95 2.26
N LYS A 150 14.43 14.57 1.71
CA LYS A 150 13.91 15.88 2.17
C LYS A 150 13.16 15.78 3.49
N ASN A 151 12.47 14.65 3.72
CA ASN A 151 11.58 14.44 4.85
C ASN A 151 11.92 13.14 5.61
N PRO A 152 13.07 13.08 6.32
CA PRO A 152 13.46 11.89 7.08
C PRO A 152 12.50 11.62 8.26
N GLY A 153 12.41 10.36 8.68
CA GLY A 153 11.54 9.93 9.80
C GLY A 153 10.04 10.01 9.50
N GLY A 154 9.21 10.14 10.54
CA GLY A 154 7.74 10.24 10.49
C GLY A 154 7.00 8.92 10.19
N THR A 155 5.69 9.00 9.95
CA THR A 155 4.86 7.80 9.79
C THR A 155 5.30 6.92 8.62
N THR A 156 5.31 5.61 8.87
CA THR A 156 5.81 4.60 7.93
C THR A 156 4.97 4.54 6.65
N ALA A 157 5.67 4.60 5.53
CA ALA A 157 5.15 4.37 4.18
C ALA A 157 6.07 3.42 3.41
N VAL A 158 5.50 2.39 2.77
CA VAL A 158 6.28 1.33 2.12
C VAL A 158 5.66 0.92 0.77
N SER A 159 6.50 0.62 -0.21
CA SER A 159 6.12 -0.10 -1.44
C SER A 159 6.54 -1.57 -1.32
N CYS A 160 5.59 -2.49 -1.14
CA CYS A 160 5.84 -3.89 -0.85
C CYS A 160 4.70 -4.80 -1.32
N GLY A 161 4.91 -5.46 -2.46
CA GLY A 161 4.13 -6.62 -2.91
C GLY A 161 5.00 -7.88 -2.96
N ALA A 162 4.80 -8.73 -3.96
CA ALA A 162 5.68 -9.86 -4.22
C ALA A 162 7.01 -9.40 -4.85
N ASN A 163 6.94 -8.71 -5.98
CA ASN A 163 8.07 -8.24 -6.76
C ASN A 163 7.67 -6.98 -7.55
N PRO A 164 7.89 -5.77 -6.99
CA PRO A 164 8.80 -5.43 -5.89
C PRO A 164 8.26 -5.80 -4.49
N GLY A 165 9.15 -6.08 -3.54
CA GLY A 165 8.79 -6.40 -2.14
C GLY A 165 9.46 -7.69 -1.66
N MET A 166 8.69 -8.78 -1.52
CA MET A 166 9.13 -10.08 -1.02
C MET A 166 10.46 -10.58 -1.61
N VAL A 167 10.71 -10.35 -2.90
CA VAL A 167 11.99 -10.75 -3.54
C VAL A 167 13.22 -10.09 -2.90
N SER A 168 13.09 -8.91 -2.31
CA SER A 168 14.20 -8.31 -1.54
C SER A 168 14.49 -9.05 -0.24
N TRP A 169 13.47 -9.67 0.37
CA TRP A 169 13.66 -10.54 1.54
C TRP A 169 14.30 -11.87 1.12
N PHE A 170 13.91 -12.43 -0.02
CA PHE A 170 14.55 -13.62 -0.59
C PHE A 170 16.02 -13.40 -0.89
N VAL A 171 16.41 -12.24 -1.45
CA VAL A 171 17.84 -11.94 -1.67
C VAL A 171 18.62 -11.92 -0.35
N LYS A 172 18.06 -11.32 0.73
CA LYS A 172 18.71 -11.35 2.04
C LYS A 172 18.90 -12.79 2.54
N LYS A 173 17.84 -13.61 2.49
CA LYS A 173 17.89 -14.99 2.95
C LYS A 173 18.88 -15.83 2.12
N ALA A 174 18.84 -15.69 0.79
CA ALA A 174 19.72 -16.41 -0.11
C ALA A 174 21.21 -16.05 0.09
N LEU A 175 21.54 -14.80 0.43
CA LEU A 175 22.92 -14.41 0.74
C LEU A 175 23.42 -15.04 2.04
N VAL A 176 22.57 -15.11 3.07
CA VAL A 176 22.90 -15.80 4.34
C VAL A 176 23.09 -17.30 4.11
N GLU A 177 22.21 -17.93 3.34
CA GLU A 177 22.30 -19.35 2.99
C GLU A 177 23.58 -19.63 2.18
N LEU A 178 23.86 -18.83 1.14
CA LEU A 178 25.05 -19.01 0.31
C LEU A 178 26.35 -18.85 1.11
N ALA A 179 26.45 -17.86 2.00
CA ALA A 179 27.62 -17.69 2.85
C ALA A 179 27.84 -18.88 3.79
N THR A 180 26.75 -19.43 4.33
CA THR A 180 26.77 -20.64 5.16
C THR A 180 27.28 -21.85 4.38
N ASP A 181 26.74 -22.09 3.17
CA ASP A 181 27.11 -23.22 2.32
C ASP A 181 28.57 -23.14 1.85
N LEU A 182 29.06 -21.93 1.58
CA LEU A 182 30.45 -21.67 1.23
C LEU A 182 31.40 -21.65 2.44
N LYS A 183 30.87 -21.81 3.67
CA LYS A 183 31.63 -21.76 4.93
C LYS A 183 32.45 -20.48 5.09
N LEU A 184 31.87 -19.35 4.69
CA LEU A 184 32.46 -18.04 4.88
C LEU A 184 32.19 -17.56 6.32
N ASP A 185 33.13 -16.81 6.89
CA ASP A 185 32.88 -16.11 8.15
C ASP A 185 31.98 -14.89 7.91
N PHE A 186 30.82 -14.85 8.57
CA PHE A 186 29.93 -13.70 8.54
C PHE A 186 29.11 -13.59 9.83
N THR A 187 28.61 -12.39 10.10
CA THR A 187 27.62 -12.14 11.14
C THR A 187 26.25 -12.06 10.50
N GLU A 188 25.31 -12.90 10.92
CA GLU A 188 23.93 -12.84 10.42
C GLU A 188 23.31 -11.47 10.76
N PRO A 189 22.76 -10.75 9.77
CA PRO A 189 22.08 -9.49 10.03
C PRO A 189 20.85 -9.68 10.94
N ALA A 190 20.59 -8.73 11.83
CA ALA A 190 19.38 -8.73 12.63
C ALA A 190 18.11 -8.73 11.75
N ALA A 191 17.07 -9.41 12.23
CA ALA A 191 15.76 -9.51 11.59
C ALA A 191 15.04 -8.16 11.47
#